data_AF-A0A101W838-F1
#
_entry.id   AF-A0A101W838-F1
#
_cell.length_a   1.000
_cell.length_b   1.000
_cell.length_c   1.000
_cell.angle_alpha   90.00
_cell.angle_beta   90.00
_cell.angle_gamma   90.00
#
_symmetry.space_group_name_H-M   'P 1'
#
loop_
_entity.id
_entity.type
_entity.pdbx_description
1 polymer ?
#
loop_
_entity_poly.entity_id
_entity_poly.type
_entity_poly.pdbx_seq_one_letter_code
_entity_poly.pdbx_strand_id
1 'polypeptide(L)'
;MHRRTFLKTATAVTAATAAAATVSSPAVSQNLRKWRMVTTWPKNLPGLGTGAQYFADQVTRCSGGRLTVQLFSSGEIVPAFESIDAVKSGTVEMGHGCPYYWKGKAAAAEFVSNFPFGLTAQEYNAWYHFGGGDKLCDELYADAFGCKFLVCGNTGVQHPGWSRKEVNSLADFQGLKIRMPGLGGEVMKRLGATVVNLPGSEVPTALASGTIDWAEWNNPYGEASMGFWRHAKYYYATGWHEPGTCLELFVNKASWDSLEDDLKAIVEQCAFSTTQVMLSEFQARSGPVLDQFINKHGVIIKKLSDEQIKKLGSTSAEVLTEITGRDAMAKKVFDSMNKFRGEQKVYSDVAEADFLRARSLDYSWPAAS
;
A
#
# COMPACT_ATOMS: atom_id res chain seq x y z
N MET A 1 67.31 27.23 -75.49
CA MET A 1 67.81 27.25 -74.10
C MET A 1 67.35 25.98 -73.37
N HIS A 2 68.05 25.61 -72.30
CA HIS A 2 67.93 24.44 -71.41
C HIS A 2 66.49 23.91 -71.16
N ARG A 3 66.13 22.62 -71.04
CA ARG A 3 66.70 21.31 -70.60
C ARG A 3 65.93 20.81 -69.35
N ARG A 4 65.20 19.68 -69.48
CA ARG A 4 64.76 18.75 -68.40
C ARG A 4 63.70 19.35 -67.42
N THR A 5 62.79 18.64 -66.74
CA THR A 5 62.46 17.19 -66.52
C THR A 5 61.00 17.16 -65.99
N PHE A 6 60.15 16.12 -66.07
CA PHE A 6 60.24 14.72 -66.56
C PHE A 6 58.83 14.22 -67.00
N LEU A 7 58.61 12.89 -67.08
CA LEU A 7 57.28 12.25 -67.25
C LEU A 7 56.80 11.56 -65.96
N LYS A 8 55.48 11.31 -65.81
CA LYS A 8 54.89 9.94 -65.77
C LYS A 8 53.36 9.90 -65.52
N THR A 9 52.69 9.03 -66.30
CA THR A 9 51.46 8.23 -66.05
C THR A 9 50.44 8.71 -64.99
N ALA A 10 49.18 9.01 -65.30
CA ALA A 10 48.12 8.15 -65.89
C ALA A 10 47.63 7.00 -64.98
N THR A 11 46.41 7.13 -64.46
CA THR A 11 45.38 6.07 -64.32
C THR A 11 44.02 6.71 -64.00
N ALA A 12 42.93 6.06 -64.45
CA ALA A 12 41.57 6.50 -64.17
C ALA A 12 41.16 6.20 -62.72
N VAL A 13 40.40 7.10 -62.09
CA VAL A 13 39.64 6.80 -60.88
C VAL A 13 38.16 6.85 -61.25
N THR A 14 37.53 5.68 -61.19
CA THR A 14 36.09 5.49 -61.33
C THR A 14 35.34 6.29 -60.27
N ALA A 15 34.32 7.06 -60.70
CA ALA A 15 33.41 7.72 -59.79
C ALA A 15 32.52 6.66 -59.09
N ALA A 16 32.98 6.16 -57.95
CA ALA A 16 32.18 5.31 -57.09
C ALA A 16 31.05 6.13 -56.47
N THR A 17 29.84 6.01 -57.01
CA THR A 17 28.62 6.49 -56.37
C THR A 17 28.41 5.73 -55.06
N ALA A 18 28.86 6.34 -53.96
CA ALA A 18 28.57 5.86 -52.62
C ALA A 18 27.06 6.03 -52.34
N ALA A 19 26.28 5.03 -52.73
CA ALA A 19 24.90 4.90 -52.30
C ALA A 19 24.93 4.78 -50.77
N ALA A 20 24.51 5.85 -50.09
CA ALA A 20 24.32 5.83 -48.65
C ALA A 20 23.16 4.87 -48.36
N ALA A 21 23.51 3.61 -48.08
CA ALA A 21 22.57 2.64 -47.57
C ALA A 21 22.06 3.16 -46.23
N THR A 22 20.87 3.75 -46.25
CA THR A 22 20.08 3.98 -45.04
C THR A 22 19.81 2.61 -44.45
N VAL A 23 20.67 2.19 -43.52
CA VAL A 23 20.46 0.98 -42.72
C VAL A 23 19.18 1.23 -41.95
N SER A 24 18.07 0.70 -42.47
CA SER A 24 16.82 0.60 -41.73
C SER A 24 17.11 -0.32 -40.55
N SER A 25 17.43 0.27 -39.40
CA SER A 25 17.48 -0.46 -38.14
C SER A 25 16.23 -1.33 -38.07
N PRO A 26 16.36 -2.65 -37.82
CA PRO A 26 15.19 -3.50 -37.72
C PRO A 26 14.20 -2.87 -36.76
N ALA A 27 12.97 -2.69 -37.20
CA ALA A 27 11.88 -2.39 -36.30
C ALA A 27 11.68 -3.64 -35.44
N VAL A 28 12.48 -3.74 -34.37
CA VAL A 28 12.30 -4.74 -33.32
C VAL A 28 10.85 -4.63 -32.92
N SER A 29 10.10 -5.72 -33.09
CA SER A 29 8.73 -5.83 -32.61
C SER A 29 8.76 -5.47 -31.13
N GLN A 30 8.36 -4.23 -30.82
CA GLN A 30 8.06 -3.83 -29.45
C GLN A 30 6.92 -4.76 -29.06
N ASN A 31 7.15 -5.71 -28.16
CA ASN A 31 6.12 -6.64 -27.69
C ASN A 31 5.12 -5.86 -26.84
N LEU A 32 4.25 -5.08 -27.50
CA LEU A 32 3.34 -4.13 -26.88
C LEU A 32 2.25 -4.90 -26.12
N ARG A 33 2.38 -4.92 -24.79
CA ARG A 33 1.43 -5.53 -23.88
C ARG A 33 0.47 -4.46 -23.35
N LYS A 34 -0.82 -4.79 -23.34
CA LYS A 34 -1.87 -4.02 -22.67
C LYS A 34 -2.40 -4.85 -21.53
N TRP A 35 -2.08 -4.46 -20.31
CA TRP A 35 -2.52 -5.13 -19.08
C TRP A 35 -3.62 -4.32 -18.41
N ARG A 36 -4.57 -5.02 -17.80
CA ARG A 36 -5.69 -4.47 -17.05
C ARG A 36 -5.40 -4.69 -15.58
N MET A 37 -5.46 -3.62 -14.81
CA MET A 37 -5.32 -3.65 -13.36
C MET A 37 -6.64 -3.30 -12.72
N VAL A 38 -7.19 -4.18 -11.89
CA VAL A 38 -8.36 -3.85 -11.04
C VAL A 38 -7.89 -3.28 -9.70
N THR A 39 -8.71 -2.50 -9.02
CA THR A 39 -8.39 -2.09 -7.65
C THR A 39 -9.60 -2.11 -6.71
N THR A 40 -9.33 -2.37 -5.42
CA THR A 40 -10.34 -2.32 -4.35
C THR A 40 -10.81 -0.90 -4.02
N TRP A 41 -10.22 0.13 -4.63
CA TRP A 41 -10.48 1.54 -4.34
C TRP A 41 -11.49 2.19 -5.30
N PRO A 42 -12.33 3.13 -4.82
CA PRO A 42 -13.03 4.08 -5.68
C PRO A 42 -12.06 4.93 -6.52
N LYS A 43 -12.53 5.36 -7.69
CA LYS A 43 -11.77 6.22 -8.60
C LYS A 43 -11.33 7.51 -7.90
N ASN A 44 -10.07 7.91 -8.11
CA ASN A 44 -9.47 9.11 -7.55
C ASN A 44 -9.49 9.20 -6.00
N LEU A 45 -9.65 8.08 -5.29
CA LEU A 45 -9.55 8.09 -3.82
C LEU A 45 -8.12 8.53 -3.40
N PRO A 46 -7.95 9.58 -2.58
CA PRO A 46 -6.63 10.12 -2.22
C PRO A 46 -5.72 9.08 -1.54
N GLY A 47 -4.44 9.10 -1.94
CA GLY A 47 -3.42 8.13 -1.52
C GLY A 47 -3.62 6.75 -2.14
N LEU A 48 -4.74 6.08 -1.83
CA LEU A 48 -4.99 4.68 -2.21
C LEU A 48 -5.26 4.52 -3.71
N GLY A 49 -6.30 5.17 -4.22
CA GLY A 49 -6.70 5.12 -5.63
C GLY A 49 -5.77 5.94 -6.54
N THR A 50 -5.28 7.08 -6.05
CA THR A 50 -4.28 7.89 -6.77
C THR A 50 -2.92 7.18 -6.84
N GLY A 51 -2.52 6.44 -5.80
CA GLY A 51 -1.31 5.61 -5.81
C GLY A 51 -1.41 4.42 -6.77
N ALA A 52 -2.56 3.76 -6.84
CA ALA A 52 -2.81 2.72 -7.84
C ALA A 52 -2.71 3.27 -9.29
N GLN A 53 -3.25 4.47 -9.55
CA GLN A 53 -3.10 5.12 -10.85
C GLN A 53 -1.65 5.51 -11.14
N TYR A 54 -0.95 6.08 -10.15
CA TYR A 54 0.47 6.44 -10.25
C TYR A 54 1.34 5.23 -10.65
N PHE A 55 1.10 4.06 -10.06
CA PHE A 55 1.78 2.83 -10.45
C PHE A 55 1.56 2.48 -11.94
N ALA A 56 0.30 2.49 -12.40
CA ALA A 56 -0.05 2.16 -13.78
C ALA A 56 0.59 3.12 -14.81
N ASP A 57 0.57 4.42 -14.50
CA ASP A 57 1.20 5.47 -15.31
C ASP A 57 2.72 5.30 -15.36
N GLN A 58 3.34 4.97 -14.23
CA GLN A 58 4.79 4.81 -14.13
C GLN A 58 5.30 3.54 -14.83
N VAL A 59 4.60 2.40 -14.77
CA VAL A 59 4.96 1.22 -15.58
C VAL A 59 4.86 1.54 -17.08
N THR A 60 3.79 2.22 -17.48
CA THR A 60 3.59 2.67 -18.87
C THR A 60 4.72 3.57 -19.35
N ARG A 61 5.13 4.54 -18.53
CA ARG A 61 6.19 5.49 -18.82
C ARG A 61 7.59 4.86 -18.81
N CYS A 62 7.94 4.11 -17.76
CA CYS A 62 9.26 3.51 -17.58
C CYS A 62 9.55 2.39 -18.58
N SER A 63 8.52 1.69 -19.07
CA SER A 63 8.67 0.69 -20.14
C SER A 63 8.81 1.27 -21.54
N GLY A 64 8.69 2.59 -21.71
CA GLY A 64 8.62 3.24 -23.02
C GLY A 64 7.34 2.90 -23.79
N GLY A 65 6.27 2.55 -23.10
CA GLY A 65 5.01 2.08 -23.69
C GLY A 65 4.99 0.59 -24.07
N ARG A 66 6.06 -0.18 -23.82
CA ARG A 66 6.09 -1.64 -24.09
C ARG A 66 5.11 -2.41 -23.22
N LEU A 67 4.94 -1.99 -21.98
CA LEU A 67 3.90 -2.50 -21.08
C LEU A 67 3.02 -1.33 -20.65
N THR A 68 1.83 -1.24 -21.26
CA THR A 68 0.80 -0.26 -20.89
C THR A 68 -0.15 -0.89 -19.87
N VAL A 69 -0.47 -0.16 -18.80
CA VAL A 69 -1.39 -0.62 -17.74
C VAL A 69 -2.62 0.28 -17.70
N GLN A 70 -3.80 -0.31 -17.88
CA GLN A 70 -5.08 0.38 -17.74
C GLN A 70 -5.70 0.02 -16.38
N LEU A 71 -5.88 1.03 -15.52
CA LEU A 71 -6.54 0.87 -14.23
C LEU A 71 -8.07 0.87 -14.38
N PHE A 72 -8.72 -0.02 -13.64
CA PHE A 72 -10.15 -0.12 -13.42
C PHE A 72 -10.42 -0.05 -11.92
N SER A 73 -11.27 0.88 -11.53
CA SER A 73 -11.69 1.17 -10.16
C SER A 73 -12.63 0.07 -9.63
N SER A 74 -12.82 0.04 -8.32
CA SER A 74 -13.74 -0.91 -7.67
C SER A 74 -15.12 -0.89 -8.34
N GLY A 75 -15.58 -2.06 -8.80
CA GLY A 75 -16.87 -2.23 -9.47
C GLY A 75 -16.88 -1.97 -10.98
N GLU A 76 -15.81 -1.47 -11.60
CA GLU A 76 -15.76 -1.26 -13.06
C GLU A 76 -15.58 -2.58 -13.85
N ILE A 77 -15.00 -3.62 -13.25
CA ILE A 77 -14.92 -4.99 -13.82
C ILE A 77 -15.50 -6.03 -12.85
N VAL A 78 -15.06 -6.00 -11.58
CA VAL A 78 -15.54 -6.88 -10.51
C VAL A 78 -15.75 -6.08 -9.20
N PRO A 79 -16.60 -6.56 -8.27
CA PRO A 79 -16.66 -6.07 -6.89
C PRO A 79 -15.29 -6.07 -6.21
N ALA A 80 -15.06 -5.12 -5.29
CA ALA A 80 -13.77 -4.93 -4.62
C ALA A 80 -13.14 -6.24 -4.11
N PHE A 81 -13.89 -7.02 -3.34
CA PHE A 81 -13.40 -8.24 -2.69
C PHE A 81 -13.31 -9.47 -3.62
N GLU A 82 -13.71 -9.34 -4.89
CA GLU A 82 -13.53 -10.37 -5.93
C GLU A 82 -12.26 -10.11 -6.79
N SER A 83 -11.58 -8.97 -6.58
CA SER A 83 -10.39 -8.57 -7.37
C SER A 83 -9.29 -9.65 -7.39
N ILE A 84 -9.00 -10.30 -6.26
CA ILE A 84 -7.97 -11.35 -6.18
C ILE A 84 -8.36 -12.59 -7.00
N ASP A 85 -9.65 -12.93 -7.08
CA ASP A 85 -10.11 -14.08 -7.87
C ASP A 85 -10.04 -13.78 -9.37
N ALA A 86 -10.37 -12.55 -9.77
CA ALA A 86 -10.28 -12.09 -11.15
C ALA A 86 -8.83 -12.06 -11.68
N VAL A 87 -7.84 -11.81 -10.80
CA VAL A 87 -6.42 -11.94 -11.16
C VAL A 87 -5.97 -13.40 -11.13
N LYS A 88 -6.35 -14.17 -10.10
CA LYS A 88 -6.06 -15.61 -10.00
C LYS A 88 -6.53 -16.40 -11.22
N SER A 89 -7.72 -16.10 -11.75
CA SER A 89 -8.30 -16.72 -12.95
C SER A 89 -7.68 -16.24 -14.27
N GLY A 90 -6.89 -15.16 -14.25
CA GLY A 90 -6.42 -14.48 -15.46
C GLY A 90 -7.51 -13.69 -16.20
N THR A 91 -8.65 -13.43 -15.56
CA THR A 91 -9.69 -12.52 -16.10
C THR A 91 -9.13 -11.12 -16.33
N VAL A 92 -8.21 -10.68 -15.47
CA VAL A 92 -7.36 -9.48 -15.60
C VAL A 92 -5.93 -9.82 -15.15
N GLU A 93 -4.94 -9.07 -15.62
CA GLU A 93 -3.52 -9.43 -15.44
C GLU A 93 -2.97 -9.00 -14.07
N MET A 94 -3.50 -7.92 -13.49
CA MET A 94 -3.03 -7.34 -12.23
C MET A 94 -4.18 -6.89 -11.33
N GLY A 95 -3.89 -6.72 -10.04
CA GLY A 95 -4.76 -6.03 -9.11
C GLY A 95 -3.99 -5.29 -8.02
N HIS A 96 -4.59 -4.23 -7.48
CA HIS A 96 -4.06 -3.41 -6.39
C HIS A 96 -5.06 -3.32 -5.24
N GLY A 97 -4.63 -3.62 -4.02
CA GLY A 97 -5.55 -3.73 -2.88
C GLY A 97 -4.86 -3.68 -1.52
N CYS A 98 -5.38 -4.44 -0.57
CA CYS A 98 -4.76 -4.64 0.73
C CYS A 98 -4.89 -6.12 1.18
N PRO A 99 -3.79 -6.77 1.59
CA PRO A 99 -3.76 -8.21 1.88
C PRO A 99 -4.83 -8.72 2.85
N TYR A 100 -5.23 -7.91 3.83
CA TYR A 100 -6.22 -8.32 4.84
C TYR A 100 -7.64 -8.54 4.29
N TYR A 101 -7.95 -8.07 3.07
CA TYR A 101 -9.23 -8.37 2.44
C TYR A 101 -9.36 -9.85 2.06
N TRP A 102 -8.23 -10.55 1.92
CA TRP A 102 -8.19 -11.96 1.52
C TRP A 102 -8.20 -12.93 2.70
N LYS A 103 -8.42 -12.47 3.94
CA LYS A 103 -8.40 -13.34 5.14
C LYS A 103 -9.37 -14.53 5.09
N GLY A 104 -10.50 -14.37 4.41
CA GLY A 104 -11.47 -15.46 4.17
C GLY A 104 -11.01 -16.51 3.15
N LYS A 105 -9.87 -16.29 2.48
CA LYS A 105 -9.25 -17.17 1.48
C LYS A 105 -7.91 -17.74 1.97
N ALA A 106 -7.12 -16.95 2.68
CA ALA A 106 -5.92 -17.40 3.38
C ALA A 106 -5.70 -16.58 4.67
N ALA A 107 -5.64 -17.24 5.83
CA ALA A 107 -5.51 -16.57 7.12
C ALA A 107 -4.15 -15.86 7.30
N ALA A 108 -3.13 -16.30 6.57
CA ALA A 108 -1.82 -15.62 6.55
C ALA A 108 -1.85 -14.24 5.87
N ALA A 109 -2.83 -13.97 4.99
CA ALA A 109 -2.85 -12.74 4.20
C ALA A 109 -3.09 -11.49 5.04
N GLU A 110 -3.83 -11.58 6.16
CA GLU A 110 -4.04 -10.43 7.04
C GLU A 110 -2.73 -9.96 7.72
N PHE A 111 -1.82 -10.86 8.07
CA PHE A 111 -0.49 -10.52 8.61
C PHE A 111 0.40 -9.79 7.59
N VAL A 112 0.31 -10.17 6.30
CA VAL A 112 1.08 -9.54 5.21
C VAL A 112 0.68 -8.08 5.00
N SER A 113 -0.52 -7.64 5.41
CA SER A 113 -0.82 -6.22 5.46
C SER A 113 -0.15 -5.55 6.66
N ASN A 114 -0.48 -6.03 7.86
CA ASN A 114 0.03 -5.56 9.14
C ASN A 114 -0.49 -6.47 10.27
N PHE A 115 -0.15 -6.17 11.52
CA PHE A 115 -0.89 -6.69 12.67
C PHE A 115 -0.92 -5.65 13.81
N PRO A 116 -1.88 -5.76 14.76
CA PRO A 116 -1.98 -4.85 15.89
C PRO A 116 -0.69 -4.81 16.71
N PHE A 117 -0.22 -3.61 17.03
CA PHE A 117 1.07 -3.34 17.69
C PHE A 117 2.28 -3.96 16.93
N GLY A 118 2.15 -4.11 15.61
CA GLY A 118 3.18 -4.60 14.69
C GLY A 118 4.20 -3.55 14.26
N LEU A 119 4.69 -3.71 13.02
CA LEU A 119 5.72 -2.86 12.42
C LEU A 119 5.15 -1.51 11.98
N THR A 120 5.88 -0.43 12.21
CA THR A 120 5.65 0.85 11.50
C THR A 120 5.93 0.71 10.01
N ALA A 121 5.50 1.67 9.19
CA ALA A 121 5.75 1.65 7.73
C ALA A 121 7.24 1.54 7.36
N GLN A 122 8.12 2.21 8.11
CA GLN A 122 9.57 2.14 7.90
C GLN A 122 10.12 0.75 8.24
N GLU A 123 9.71 0.19 9.39
CA GLU A 123 10.11 -1.16 9.81
C GLU A 123 9.51 -2.25 8.92
N TYR A 124 8.29 -2.08 8.41
CA TYR A 124 7.67 -2.99 7.44
C TYR A 124 8.44 -3.00 6.12
N ASN A 125 8.76 -1.82 5.56
CA ASN A 125 9.54 -1.72 4.33
C ASN A 125 10.94 -2.36 4.52
N ALA A 126 11.57 -2.15 5.68
CA ALA A 126 12.85 -2.79 6.01
C ALA A 126 12.72 -4.32 6.14
N TRP A 127 11.66 -4.82 6.79
CA TRP A 127 11.38 -6.26 6.87
C TRP A 127 11.16 -6.89 5.49
N TYR A 128 10.37 -6.23 4.63
CA TYR A 128 10.06 -6.74 3.31
C TYR A 128 11.33 -6.86 2.45
N HIS A 129 12.15 -5.81 2.37
CA HIS A 129 13.33 -5.79 1.51
C HIS A 129 14.59 -6.46 2.09
N PHE A 130 14.75 -6.46 3.43
CA PHE A 130 15.99 -6.90 4.09
C PHE A 130 15.76 -7.93 5.21
N GLY A 131 14.54 -8.06 5.73
CA GLY A 131 14.14 -9.11 6.68
C GLY A 131 13.63 -10.40 6.01
N GLY A 132 13.62 -10.48 4.67
CA GLY A 132 13.14 -11.63 3.91
C GLY A 132 11.60 -11.73 3.78
N GLY A 133 10.88 -10.63 4.02
CA GLY A 133 9.44 -10.58 3.81
C GLY A 133 9.04 -10.74 2.34
N ASP A 134 9.88 -10.28 1.40
CA ASP A 134 9.72 -10.47 -0.05
C ASP A 134 9.35 -11.91 -0.43
N LYS A 135 10.17 -12.87 0.00
CA LYS A 135 10.00 -14.30 -0.31
C LYS A 135 8.82 -14.91 0.42
N LEU A 136 8.56 -14.50 1.66
CA LEU A 136 7.44 -15.02 2.46
C LEU A 136 6.09 -14.58 1.90
N CYS A 137 5.98 -13.33 1.45
CA CYS A 137 4.77 -12.84 0.82
C CYS A 137 4.57 -13.46 -0.57
N ASP A 138 5.64 -13.62 -1.37
CA ASP A 138 5.53 -14.25 -2.69
C ASP A 138 5.20 -15.75 -2.61
N GLU A 139 5.75 -16.47 -1.63
CA GLU A 139 5.39 -17.86 -1.31
C GLU A 139 3.88 -17.98 -1.00
N LEU A 140 3.35 -17.12 -0.12
CA LEU A 140 1.93 -17.10 0.21
C LEU A 140 1.05 -16.86 -1.01
N TYR A 141 1.41 -15.89 -1.87
CA TYR A 141 0.57 -15.48 -2.99
C TYR A 141 0.66 -16.45 -4.17
N ALA A 142 1.80 -17.12 -4.36
CA ALA A 142 1.92 -18.19 -5.33
C ALA A 142 1.00 -19.36 -4.96
N ASP A 143 1.06 -19.82 -3.71
CA ASP A 143 0.31 -21.00 -3.25
C ASP A 143 -1.19 -20.72 -3.07
N ALA A 144 -1.56 -19.64 -2.38
CA ALA A 144 -2.97 -19.34 -2.10
C ALA A 144 -3.70 -18.73 -3.31
N PHE A 145 -3.01 -17.89 -4.08
CA PHE A 145 -3.64 -17.01 -5.07
C PHE A 145 -3.16 -17.20 -6.51
N GLY A 146 -2.14 -18.02 -6.78
CA GLY A 146 -1.57 -18.15 -8.13
C GLY A 146 -1.04 -16.81 -8.65
N CYS A 147 -0.52 -15.97 -7.76
CA CYS A 147 -0.11 -14.59 -8.04
C CYS A 147 1.34 -14.33 -7.60
N LYS A 148 2.02 -13.43 -8.31
CA LYS A 148 3.22 -12.74 -7.85
C LYS A 148 2.81 -11.62 -6.90
N PHE A 149 3.39 -11.56 -5.71
CA PHE A 149 3.21 -10.45 -4.76
C PHE A 149 4.30 -9.39 -4.91
N LEU A 150 3.90 -8.12 -4.84
CA LEU A 150 4.79 -6.96 -4.68
C LEU A 150 4.16 -5.93 -3.73
N VAL A 151 4.95 -5.37 -2.82
CA VAL A 151 4.53 -4.20 -2.01
C VAL A 151 4.37 -2.99 -2.92
N CYS A 152 3.20 -2.35 -2.87
CA CYS A 152 2.83 -1.26 -3.79
C CYS A 152 2.03 -0.14 -3.08
N GLY A 153 2.49 0.25 -1.90
CA GLY A 153 1.86 1.26 -1.06
C GLY A 153 2.09 1.03 0.43
N ASN A 154 2.18 2.10 1.20
CA ASN A 154 2.02 2.04 2.64
C ASN A 154 1.34 3.33 3.13
N THR A 155 0.37 3.22 4.04
CA THR A 155 -0.37 4.38 4.56
C THR A 155 0.34 5.11 5.70
N GLY A 156 1.38 4.51 6.29
CA GLY A 156 1.85 4.94 7.62
C GLY A 156 0.89 4.49 8.72
N VAL A 157 1.08 5.04 9.92
CA VAL A 157 0.20 4.80 11.09
C VAL A 157 -1.21 5.31 10.77
N GLN A 158 -2.20 4.44 10.91
CA GLN A 158 -3.61 4.80 10.76
C GLN A 158 -4.26 5.15 12.10
N HIS A 159 -5.35 5.92 12.06
CA HIS A 159 -6.13 6.26 13.25
C HIS A 159 -7.19 5.18 13.54
N PRO A 160 -7.41 4.76 14.80
CA PRO A 160 -8.44 3.78 15.16
C PRO A 160 -9.86 4.09 14.70
N GLY A 161 -10.14 5.33 14.29
CA GLY A 161 -11.32 5.68 13.50
C GLY A 161 -12.17 6.82 14.07
N TRP A 162 -13.29 7.01 13.40
CA TRP A 162 -14.31 8.02 13.63
C TRP A 162 -15.50 7.42 14.36
N SER A 163 -15.94 8.01 15.46
CA SER A 163 -17.12 7.58 16.19
C SER A 163 -18.23 8.63 16.23
N ARG A 164 -19.46 8.17 16.04
CA ARG A 164 -20.70 8.94 16.23
C ARG A 164 -20.97 9.28 17.70
N LYS A 165 -20.44 8.48 18.63
CA LYS A 165 -20.63 8.60 20.09
C LYS A 165 -19.28 8.60 20.79
N GLU A 166 -19.19 9.22 21.95
CA GLU A 166 -17.97 9.15 22.74
C GLU A 166 -17.83 7.76 23.38
N VAL A 167 -16.65 7.15 23.20
CA VAL A 167 -16.19 5.94 23.88
C VAL A 167 -15.12 6.38 24.88
N ASN A 168 -15.36 6.12 26.18
CA ASN A 168 -14.49 6.54 27.28
C ASN A 168 -13.96 5.34 28.11
N SER A 169 -14.56 4.16 27.97
CA SER A 169 -14.28 2.96 28.76
C SER A 169 -14.20 1.69 27.88
N LEU A 170 -13.88 0.55 28.50
CA LEU A 170 -13.98 -0.76 27.84
C LEU A 170 -15.43 -1.22 27.62
N ALA A 171 -16.36 -0.76 28.46
CA ALA A 171 -17.78 -1.12 28.34
C ALA A 171 -18.41 -0.52 27.07
N ASP A 172 -17.95 0.65 26.64
CA ASP A 172 -18.46 1.36 25.46
C ASP A 172 -18.16 0.66 24.12
N PHE A 173 -17.31 -0.37 24.11
CA PHE A 173 -17.09 -1.24 22.95
C PHE A 173 -18.19 -2.29 22.77
N GLN A 174 -18.94 -2.63 23.83
CA GLN A 174 -19.98 -3.65 23.79
C GLN A 174 -21.17 -3.20 22.93
N GLY A 175 -21.52 -3.98 21.91
CA GLY A 175 -22.60 -3.67 20.98
C GLY A 175 -22.31 -2.54 19.98
N LEU A 176 -21.12 -1.92 20.04
CA LEU A 176 -20.71 -0.87 19.12
C LEU A 176 -20.61 -1.43 17.70
N LYS A 177 -21.27 -0.81 16.72
CA LYS A 177 -21.22 -1.27 15.32
C LYS A 177 -20.03 -0.63 14.61
N ILE A 178 -19.03 -1.43 14.25
CA ILE A 178 -17.73 -0.94 13.76
C ILE A 178 -17.47 -1.45 12.35
N ARG A 179 -17.14 -0.57 11.41
CA ARG A 179 -16.38 -0.95 10.20
C ARG A 179 -14.89 -0.91 10.54
N MET A 180 -14.28 -2.09 10.64
CA MET A 180 -12.84 -2.28 10.87
C MET A 180 -12.38 -3.63 10.25
N PRO A 181 -11.72 -3.66 9.08
CA PRO A 181 -11.05 -4.83 8.51
C PRO A 181 -10.00 -5.53 9.40
N GLY A 182 -9.47 -6.62 8.83
CA GLY A 182 -8.29 -7.33 9.32
C GLY A 182 -8.39 -7.84 10.75
N LEU A 183 -7.22 -7.85 11.41
CA LEU A 183 -7.01 -8.31 12.78
C LEU A 183 -7.55 -7.30 13.81
N GLY A 184 -7.57 -6.00 13.49
CA GLY A 184 -8.21 -4.98 14.33
C GLY A 184 -9.68 -5.29 14.59
N GLY A 185 -10.42 -5.65 13.54
CA GLY A 185 -11.80 -6.11 13.66
C GLY A 185 -11.96 -7.34 14.56
N GLU A 186 -11.08 -8.35 14.41
CA GLU A 186 -11.14 -9.55 15.26
C GLU A 186 -10.83 -9.29 16.74
N VAL A 187 -10.03 -8.25 17.04
CA VAL A 187 -9.83 -7.75 18.41
C VAL A 187 -11.10 -7.07 18.93
N MET A 188 -11.65 -6.10 18.18
CA MET A 188 -12.85 -5.37 18.61
C MET A 188 -14.05 -6.29 18.81
N LYS A 189 -14.21 -7.31 17.96
CA LYS A 189 -15.23 -8.36 18.09
C LYS A 189 -15.11 -9.16 19.39
N ARG A 190 -13.89 -9.50 19.82
CA ARG A 190 -13.65 -10.14 21.14
C ARG A 190 -13.93 -9.20 22.32
N LEU A 191 -13.86 -7.88 22.09
CA LEU A 191 -14.30 -6.85 23.05
C LEU A 191 -15.80 -6.51 22.95
N GLY A 192 -16.59 -7.33 22.24
CA GLY A 192 -18.05 -7.23 22.18
C GLY A 192 -18.62 -6.31 21.09
N ALA A 193 -17.78 -5.75 20.22
CA ALA A 193 -18.24 -4.96 19.09
C ALA A 193 -18.88 -5.83 17.99
N THR A 194 -19.86 -5.27 17.29
CA THR A 194 -20.41 -5.86 16.06
C THR A 194 -19.61 -5.34 14.87
N VAL A 195 -18.66 -6.14 14.40
CA VAL A 195 -17.81 -5.77 13.26
C VAL A 195 -18.50 -6.08 11.94
N VAL A 196 -18.54 -5.10 11.04
CA VAL A 196 -19.04 -5.24 9.66
C VAL A 196 -17.91 -5.07 8.66
N ASN A 197 -17.92 -5.87 7.60
CA ASN A 197 -17.01 -5.69 6.47
C ASN A 197 -17.75 -4.94 5.35
N LEU A 198 -17.27 -3.76 4.99
CA LEU A 198 -17.83 -2.91 3.93
C LEU A 198 -16.71 -2.43 3.00
N PRO A 199 -16.93 -2.42 1.67
CA PRO A 199 -16.03 -1.76 0.73
C PRO A 199 -16.04 -0.25 0.95
N GLY A 200 -14.96 0.43 0.54
CA GLY A 200 -14.75 1.85 0.85
C GLY A 200 -15.88 2.77 0.42
N SER A 201 -16.47 2.51 -0.74
CA SER A 201 -17.61 3.26 -1.30
C SER A 201 -18.85 3.30 -0.41
N GLU A 202 -19.04 2.30 0.47
CA GLU A 202 -20.24 2.17 1.31
C GLU A 202 -20.06 2.77 2.71
N VAL A 203 -18.82 2.93 3.19
CA VAL A 203 -18.52 3.39 4.56
C VAL A 203 -19.12 4.77 4.87
N PRO A 204 -19.03 5.81 3.99
CA PRO A 204 -19.63 7.11 4.26
C PRO A 204 -21.14 7.04 4.44
N THR A 205 -21.84 6.26 3.60
CA THR A 205 -23.29 6.08 3.66
C THR A 205 -23.70 5.34 4.93
N ALA A 206 -23.01 4.25 5.28
CA ALA A 206 -23.28 3.48 6.49
C ALA A 206 -23.03 4.29 7.78
N LEU A 207 -22.00 5.15 7.79
CA LEU A 207 -21.74 6.04 8.93
C LEU A 207 -22.76 7.18 8.97
N ALA A 208 -23.20 7.72 7.83
CA ALA A 208 -24.22 8.77 7.78
C ALA A 208 -25.58 8.29 8.29
N SER A 209 -26.04 7.11 7.83
CA SER A 209 -27.31 6.49 8.24
C SER A 209 -27.32 6.04 9.71
N GLY A 210 -26.14 5.82 10.32
CA GLY A 210 -26.03 5.17 11.62
C GLY A 210 -26.20 3.65 11.56
N THR A 211 -26.04 3.04 10.37
CA THR A 211 -25.90 1.59 10.22
C THR A 211 -24.64 1.10 10.96
N ILE A 212 -23.58 1.91 10.96
CA ILE A 212 -22.41 1.78 11.85
C ILE A 212 -22.30 3.00 12.78
N ASP A 213 -21.83 2.75 14.01
CA ASP A 213 -21.51 3.77 14.99
C ASP A 213 -20.07 4.30 14.81
N TRP A 214 -19.18 3.45 14.29
CA TRP A 214 -17.74 3.69 14.17
C TRP A 214 -17.20 3.23 12.81
N ALA A 215 -16.30 4.02 12.23
CA ALA A 215 -15.57 3.67 11.01
C ALA A 215 -14.08 4.04 11.16
N GLU A 216 -13.17 3.06 11.05
CA GLU A 216 -11.81 3.38 10.59
C GLU A 216 -11.75 3.46 9.06
N TRP A 217 -10.65 4.02 8.56
CA TRP A 217 -10.36 4.02 7.15
C TRP A 217 -8.87 4.14 6.83
N ASN A 218 -8.20 5.22 7.29
CA ASN A 218 -6.74 5.35 7.25
C ASN A 218 -6.21 6.49 8.13
N ASN A 219 -5.97 7.66 7.54
CA ASN A 219 -5.38 8.82 8.16
C ASN A 219 -6.02 10.09 7.56
N PRO A 220 -5.78 11.27 8.15
CA PRO A 220 -6.58 12.46 7.85
C PRO A 220 -6.68 12.78 6.35
N TYR A 221 -5.61 12.60 5.59
CA TYR A 221 -5.62 12.85 4.15
C TYR A 221 -6.59 11.96 3.36
N GLY A 222 -6.56 10.63 3.55
CA GLY A 222 -7.44 9.71 2.84
C GLY A 222 -8.90 9.79 3.30
N GLU A 223 -9.11 10.18 4.57
CA GLU A 223 -10.43 10.41 5.16
C GLU A 223 -11.05 11.75 4.72
N ALA A 224 -10.25 12.67 4.19
CA ALA A 224 -10.69 13.98 3.68
C ALA A 224 -11.74 13.86 2.56
N SER A 225 -11.64 12.88 1.67
CA SER A 225 -12.66 12.65 0.63
C SER A 225 -13.91 11.94 1.17
N MET A 226 -13.79 11.26 2.31
CA MET A 226 -14.84 10.39 2.85
C MET A 226 -15.91 11.16 3.64
N GLY A 227 -15.60 12.36 4.13
CA GLY A 227 -16.59 13.24 4.76
C GLY A 227 -17.03 12.85 6.18
N PHE A 228 -16.33 11.92 6.84
CA PHE A 228 -16.78 11.31 8.11
C PHE A 228 -17.05 12.35 9.22
N TRP A 229 -16.30 13.44 9.29
CA TRP A 229 -16.47 14.54 10.25
C TRP A 229 -17.84 15.24 10.23
N ARG A 230 -18.65 14.98 9.19
CA ARG A 230 -20.05 15.45 9.07
C ARG A 230 -21.03 14.61 9.91
N HIS A 231 -20.66 13.36 10.21
CA HIS A 231 -21.54 12.38 10.87
C HIS A 231 -20.95 11.80 12.16
N ALA A 232 -19.63 11.86 12.32
CA ALA A 232 -18.89 11.47 13.51
C ALA A 232 -18.00 12.64 13.98
N LYS A 233 -17.96 12.90 15.29
CA LYS A 233 -17.19 14.03 15.86
C LYS A 233 -15.99 13.62 16.69
N TYR A 234 -15.93 12.37 17.15
CA TYR A 234 -14.81 11.86 17.92
C TYR A 234 -13.87 11.12 16.99
N TYR A 235 -12.62 11.57 16.89
CA TYR A 235 -11.59 10.94 16.07
C TYR A 235 -10.49 10.41 16.97
N TYR A 236 -10.21 9.11 16.90
CA TYR A 236 -9.41 8.42 17.89
C TYR A 236 -7.93 8.33 17.52
N ALA A 237 -7.09 8.27 18.56
CA ALA A 237 -5.69 7.88 18.57
C ALA A 237 -5.48 6.92 19.75
N THR A 238 -4.44 6.07 19.80
CA THR A 238 -3.28 5.90 18.90
C THR A 238 -3.50 4.74 17.93
N GLY A 239 -2.82 4.73 16.78
CA GLY A 239 -2.90 3.70 15.74
C GLY A 239 -2.41 2.31 16.14
N TRP A 240 -3.12 1.66 17.07
CA TRP A 240 -2.76 0.35 17.61
C TRP A 240 -3.02 -0.78 16.62
N HIS A 241 -4.14 -0.74 15.90
CA HIS A 241 -4.58 -1.79 14.97
C HIS A 241 -3.72 -1.86 13.70
N GLU A 242 -3.38 -0.71 13.12
CA GLU A 242 -2.77 -0.55 11.80
C GLU A 242 -1.58 0.46 11.88
N PRO A 243 -0.40 0.03 12.37
CA PRO A 243 0.76 0.92 12.58
C PRO A 243 1.58 1.22 11.30
N GLY A 244 1.32 0.51 10.20
CA GLY A 244 2.13 0.60 8.98
C GLY A 244 1.55 -0.21 7.83
N THR A 245 0.27 0.00 7.54
CA THR A 245 -0.52 -0.82 6.61
C THR A 245 0.10 -0.91 5.23
N CYS A 246 0.58 -2.10 4.91
CA CYS A 246 1.07 -2.41 3.58
C CYS A 246 -0.09 -2.58 2.60
N LEU A 247 0.06 -1.97 1.42
CA LEU A 247 -0.75 -2.25 0.25
C LEU A 247 0.06 -3.05 -0.76
N GLU A 248 -0.64 -3.63 -1.71
CA GLU A 248 -0.13 -4.69 -2.57
C GLU A 248 -0.40 -4.40 -4.03
N LEU A 249 0.45 -5.00 -4.86
CA LEU A 249 0.19 -5.34 -6.23
C LEU A 249 0.26 -6.87 -6.32
N PHE A 250 -0.82 -7.49 -6.77
CA PHE A 250 -0.87 -8.92 -7.07
C PHE A 250 -1.03 -9.11 -8.58
N VAL A 251 -0.14 -9.90 -9.18
CA VAL A 251 -0.08 -10.11 -10.65
C VAL A 251 -0.31 -11.59 -10.93
N ASN A 252 -1.14 -11.92 -11.92
CA ASN A 252 -1.36 -13.31 -12.30
C ASN A 252 -0.01 -13.99 -12.61
N LYS A 253 0.26 -15.17 -12.04
CA LYS A 253 1.59 -15.79 -12.13
C LYS A 253 1.99 -16.11 -13.57
N ALA A 254 1.06 -16.54 -14.42
CA ALA A 254 1.35 -16.80 -15.84
C ALA A 254 1.60 -15.50 -16.63
N SER A 255 0.84 -14.44 -16.34
CA SER A 255 1.10 -13.09 -16.91
C SER A 255 2.50 -12.60 -16.50
N TRP A 256 2.85 -12.70 -15.21
CA TRP A 256 4.16 -12.35 -14.67
C TRP A 256 5.30 -13.12 -15.32
N ASP A 257 5.21 -14.45 -15.36
CA ASP A 257 6.25 -15.32 -15.91
C ASP A 257 6.47 -15.07 -17.41
N SER A 258 5.42 -14.64 -18.12
CA SER A 258 5.48 -14.30 -19.54
C SER A 258 6.20 -12.98 -19.86
N LEU A 259 6.51 -12.14 -18.86
CA LEU A 259 7.24 -10.89 -19.07
C LEU A 259 8.72 -11.14 -19.35
N GLU A 260 9.28 -10.34 -20.23
CA GLU A 260 10.72 -10.13 -20.36
C GLU A 260 11.32 -9.60 -19.03
N ASP A 261 12.52 -10.02 -18.66
CA ASP A 261 13.08 -9.76 -17.32
C ASP A 261 13.31 -8.26 -17.04
N ASP A 262 13.52 -7.45 -18.08
CA ASP A 262 13.60 -5.99 -17.94
C ASP A 262 12.22 -5.37 -17.65
N LEU A 263 11.13 -5.93 -18.18
CA LEU A 263 9.77 -5.53 -17.82
C LEU A 263 9.40 -5.97 -16.39
N LYS A 264 9.86 -7.15 -15.94
CA LYS A 264 9.72 -7.58 -14.54
C LYS A 264 10.39 -6.58 -13.59
N ALA A 265 11.66 -6.25 -13.86
CA ALA A 265 12.41 -5.26 -13.07
C ALA A 265 11.77 -3.87 -13.08
N ILE A 266 11.19 -3.43 -14.21
CA ILE A 266 10.44 -2.16 -14.29
C ILE A 266 9.19 -2.20 -13.40
N VAL A 267 8.42 -3.29 -13.39
CA VAL A 267 7.23 -3.43 -12.53
C VAL A 267 7.62 -3.44 -11.05
N GLU A 268 8.66 -4.21 -10.67
CA GLU A 268 9.21 -4.23 -9.30
C GLU A 268 9.65 -2.84 -8.84
N GLN A 269 10.41 -2.12 -9.68
CA GLN A 269 10.90 -0.79 -9.36
C GLN A 269 9.78 0.27 -9.29
N CYS A 270 8.72 0.13 -10.09
CA CYS A 270 7.53 0.98 -10.02
C CYS A 270 6.69 0.70 -8.78
N ALA A 271 6.56 -0.55 -8.34
CA ALA A 271 5.86 -0.92 -7.11
C ALA A 271 6.60 -0.38 -5.87
N PHE A 272 7.94 -0.52 -5.85
CA PHE A 272 8.80 0.09 -4.83
C PHE A 272 8.65 1.62 -4.77
N SER A 273 8.72 2.31 -5.91
CA SER A 273 8.62 3.77 -5.92
C SER A 273 7.22 4.26 -5.53
N THR A 274 6.16 3.55 -5.95
CA THR A 274 4.77 3.83 -5.53
C THR A 274 4.61 3.72 -4.02
N THR A 275 5.25 2.73 -3.40
CA THR A 275 5.26 2.56 -1.93
C THR A 275 5.81 3.79 -1.21
N GLN A 276 6.94 4.32 -1.66
CA GLN A 276 7.56 5.51 -1.05
C GLN A 276 6.80 6.80 -1.37
N VAL A 277 6.29 6.95 -2.59
CA VAL A 277 5.50 8.13 -3.00
C VAL A 277 4.19 8.22 -2.24
N MET A 278 3.46 7.11 -2.11
CA MET A 278 2.19 7.05 -1.37
C MET A 278 2.39 7.37 0.12
N LEU A 279 3.39 6.76 0.76
CA LEU A 279 3.71 7.03 2.17
C LEU A 279 4.10 8.51 2.38
N SER A 280 4.90 9.06 1.47
CA SER A 280 5.30 10.47 1.49
C SER A 280 4.10 11.42 1.29
N GLU A 281 3.16 11.07 0.41
CA GLU A 281 1.93 11.84 0.19
C GLU A 281 1.06 11.86 1.46
N PHE A 282 0.79 10.69 2.06
CA PHE A 282 0.05 10.60 3.32
C PHE A 282 0.71 11.44 4.43
N GLN A 283 2.03 11.35 4.57
CA GLN A 283 2.80 12.11 5.56
C GLN A 283 2.73 13.63 5.31
N ALA A 284 2.89 14.08 4.07
CA ALA A 284 2.91 15.50 3.71
C ALA A 284 1.52 16.16 3.82
N ARG A 285 0.44 15.39 3.58
CA ARG A 285 -0.93 15.93 3.53
C ARG A 285 -1.70 15.80 4.85
N SER A 286 -1.40 14.79 5.67
CA SER A 286 -2.25 14.49 6.84
C SER A 286 -2.21 15.56 7.92
N GLY A 287 -1.07 16.21 8.18
CA GLY A 287 -0.97 17.29 9.18
C GLY A 287 -1.90 18.48 8.87
N PRO A 288 -1.79 19.11 7.69
CA PRO A 288 -2.68 20.20 7.28
C PRO A 288 -4.16 19.83 7.17
N VAL A 289 -4.50 18.54 7.00
CA VAL A 289 -5.90 18.09 7.00
C VAL A 289 -6.42 17.86 8.42
N LEU A 290 -5.61 17.30 9.32
CA LEU A 290 -5.96 17.14 10.73
C LEU A 290 -6.22 18.49 11.40
N ASP A 291 -5.41 19.50 11.09
CA ASP A 291 -5.65 20.90 11.51
C ASP A 291 -7.05 21.37 11.08
N GLN A 292 -7.45 21.12 9.83
CA GLN A 292 -8.77 21.51 9.33
C GLN A 292 -9.90 20.74 10.01
N PHE A 293 -9.72 19.45 10.31
CA PHE A 293 -10.69 18.67 11.07
C PHE A 293 -10.94 19.30 12.45
N ILE A 294 -9.88 19.65 13.17
CA ILE A 294 -9.97 20.27 14.50
C ILE A 294 -10.54 21.69 14.38
N ASN A 295 -9.83 22.59 13.70
CA ASN A 295 -10.04 24.03 13.73
C ASN A 295 -11.17 24.54 12.83
N LYS A 296 -11.55 23.80 11.78
CA LYS A 296 -12.66 24.19 10.86
C LYS A 296 -13.90 23.31 10.98
N HIS A 297 -13.78 22.09 11.50
CA HIS A 297 -14.89 21.13 11.54
C HIS A 297 -15.28 20.68 12.96
N GLY A 298 -14.58 21.16 14.00
CA GLY A 298 -14.91 20.87 15.40
C GLY A 298 -14.77 19.40 15.74
N VAL A 299 -13.80 18.71 15.14
CA VAL A 299 -13.49 17.31 15.44
C VAL A 299 -12.71 17.23 16.74
N ILE A 300 -13.18 16.37 17.65
CA ILE A 300 -12.61 16.15 18.97
C ILE A 300 -11.63 14.98 18.87
N ILE A 301 -10.33 15.26 19.04
CA ILE A 301 -9.32 14.22 19.09
C ILE A 301 -9.40 13.51 20.45
N LYS A 302 -9.67 12.21 20.44
CA LYS A 302 -9.72 11.36 21.63
C LYS A 302 -8.51 10.45 21.67
N LYS A 303 -7.91 10.31 22.85
CA LYS A 303 -6.94 9.23 23.12
C LYS A 303 -7.67 8.12 23.85
N LEU A 304 -7.43 6.87 23.44
CA LEU A 304 -7.79 5.70 24.24
C LEU A 304 -6.99 5.72 25.56
N SER A 305 -7.59 5.27 26.66
CA SER A 305 -6.92 5.18 27.96
C SER A 305 -5.86 4.08 27.97
N ASP A 306 -4.90 4.17 28.89
CA ASP A 306 -3.91 3.11 29.13
C ASP A 306 -4.56 1.74 29.41
N GLU A 307 -5.72 1.73 30.07
CA GLU A 307 -6.52 0.51 30.32
C GLU A 307 -7.07 -0.07 29.01
N GLN A 308 -7.66 0.79 28.16
CA GLN A 308 -8.14 0.38 26.83
C GLN A 308 -6.98 -0.15 25.97
N ILE A 309 -5.86 0.57 25.91
CA ILE A 309 -4.66 0.16 25.14
C ILE A 309 -4.08 -1.17 25.67
N LYS A 310 -3.97 -1.37 26.99
CA LYS A 310 -3.51 -2.64 27.58
C LYS A 310 -4.44 -3.79 27.21
N LYS A 311 -5.76 -3.61 27.34
CA LYS A 311 -6.73 -4.67 27.00
C LYS A 311 -6.74 -4.98 25.50
N LEU A 312 -6.64 -3.96 24.64
CA LEU A 312 -6.47 -4.12 23.20
C LEU A 312 -5.19 -4.92 22.87
N GLY A 313 -4.07 -4.63 23.54
CA GLY A 313 -2.82 -5.37 23.39
C GLY A 313 -2.93 -6.83 23.83
N SER A 314 -3.48 -7.10 25.01
CA SER A 314 -3.70 -8.48 25.48
C SER A 314 -4.62 -9.28 24.56
N THR A 315 -5.75 -8.69 24.14
CA THR A 315 -6.66 -9.37 23.22
C THR A 315 -6.11 -9.48 21.80
N SER A 316 -5.22 -8.58 21.36
CA SER A 316 -4.43 -8.79 20.14
C SER A 316 -3.54 -10.01 20.26
N ALA A 317 -2.82 -10.19 21.38
CA ALA A 317 -2.00 -11.39 21.60
C ALA A 317 -2.84 -12.68 21.61
N GLU A 318 -4.05 -12.66 22.18
CA GLU A 318 -5.03 -13.76 22.10
C GLU A 318 -5.39 -14.11 20.63
N VAL A 319 -5.75 -13.10 19.81
CA VAL A 319 -6.09 -13.29 18.38
C VAL A 319 -4.93 -13.87 17.58
N LEU A 320 -3.74 -13.28 17.72
CA LEU A 320 -2.54 -13.66 16.98
C LEU A 320 -2.13 -15.10 17.35
N THR A 321 -2.22 -15.46 18.63
CA THR A 321 -1.91 -16.83 19.11
C THR A 321 -2.92 -17.85 18.56
N GLU A 322 -4.21 -17.53 18.53
CA GLU A 322 -5.24 -18.43 17.98
C GLU A 322 -5.04 -18.70 16.48
N ILE A 323 -4.75 -17.65 15.69
CA ILE A 323 -4.60 -17.80 14.23
C ILE A 323 -3.28 -18.51 13.88
N THR A 324 -2.17 -18.15 14.54
CA THR A 324 -0.88 -18.82 14.32
C THR A 324 -0.82 -20.23 14.91
N GLY A 325 -1.68 -20.55 15.88
CA GLY A 325 -1.85 -21.92 16.40
C GLY A 325 -2.57 -22.88 15.44
N ARG A 326 -3.31 -22.36 14.45
CA ARG A 326 -4.12 -23.16 13.51
C ARG A 326 -3.71 -23.10 12.04
N ASP A 327 -2.89 -22.12 11.65
CA ASP A 327 -2.41 -21.95 10.27
C ASP A 327 -0.88 -21.81 10.24
N ALA A 328 -0.22 -22.75 9.57
CA ALA A 328 1.24 -22.86 9.53
C ALA A 328 1.89 -21.72 8.73
N MET A 329 1.24 -21.19 7.69
CA MET A 329 1.79 -20.09 6.91
C MET A 329 1.58 -18.76 7.63
N ALA A 330 0.45 -18.57 8.30
CA ALA A 330 0.21 -17.45 9.19
C ALA A 330 1.25 -17.42 10.32
N LYS A 331 1.55 -18.58 10.92
CA LYS A 331 2.64 -18.72 11.89
C LYS A 331 4.00 -18.33 11.31
N LYS A 332 4.35 -18.85 10.13
CA LYS A 332 5.64 -18.57 9.47
C LYS A 332 5.84 -17.08 9.15
N VAL A 333 4.80 -16.42 8.65
CA VAL A 333 4.80 -14.96 8.39
C VAL A 333 4.87 -14.18 9.71
N PHE A 334 4.00 -14.50 10.68
CA PHE A 334 3.97 -13.81 11.97
C PHE A 334 5.29 -13.95 12.74
N ASP A 335 5.86 -15.15 12.87
CA ASP A 335 7.10 -15.38 13.60
C ASP A 335 8.25 -14.54 13.00
N SER A 336 8.32 -14.44 11.66
CA SER A 336 9.28 -13.61 10.94
C SER A 336 9.12 -12.12 11.27
N MET A 337 7.91 -11.57 11.10
CA MET A 337 7.64 -10.15 11.37
C MET A 337 7.77 -9.82 12.87
N ASN A 338 7.35 -10.73 13.75
CA ASN A 338 7.39 -10.57 15.20
C ASN A 338 8.83 -10.58 15.73
N LYS A 339 9.69 -11.44 15.17
CA LYS A 339 11.14 -11.41 15.42
C LYS A 339 11.73 -10.07 14.97
N PHE A 340 11.46 -9.65 13.74
CA PHE A 340 11.98 -8.39 13.18
C PHE A 340 11.51 -7.18 13.99
N ARG A 341 10.24 -7.15 14.44
CA ARG A 341 9.73 -6.11 15.36
C ARG A 341 10.54 -6.06 16.66
N GLY A 342 10.86 -7.21 17.24
CA GLY A 342 11.68 -7.28 18.45
C GLY A 342 13.07 -6.68 18.26
N GLU A 343 13.69 -6.94 17.10
CA GLU A 343 15.00 -6.39 16.73
C GLU A 343 14.92 -4.87 16.46
N GLN A 344 13.94 -4.39 15.70
CA GLN A 344 13.80 -2.97 15.37
C GLN A 344 13.39 -2.10 16.56
N LYS A 345 12.54 -2.61 17.46
CA LYS A 345 12.06 -1.84 18.63
C LYS A 345 13.22 -1.30 19.49
N VAL A 346 14.32 -2.06 19.60
CA VAL A 346 15.53 -1.63 20.32
C VAL A 346 16.11 -0.34 19.74
N TYR A 347 16.03 -0.16 18.42
CA TYR A 347 16.45 1.06 17.74
C TYR A 347 15.37 2.14 17.80
N SER A 348 14.12 1.84 17.41
CA SER A 348 13.06 2.85 17.29
C SER A 348 12.60 3.43 18.64
N ASP A 349 12.81 2.74 19.78
CA ASP A 349 12.59 3.27 21.13
C ASP A 349 13.51 4.46 21.49
N VAL A 350 14.77 4.43 21.02
CA VAL A 350 15.83 5.40 21.35
C VAL A 350 16.13 6.38 20.22
N ALA A 351 15.76 6.05 18.98
CA ALA A 351 15.85 6.92 17.82
C ALA A 351 14.55 7.71 17.64
N GLU A 352 13.62 7.22 16.81
CA GLU A 352 12.42 7.98 16.43
C GLU A 352 11.52 8.31 17.63
N ALA A 353 11.26 7.36 18.54
CA ALA A 353 10.36 7.59 19.66
C ALA A 353 10.92 8.61 20.67
N ASP A 354 12.23 8.58 20.94
CA ASP A 354 12.86 9.54 21.85
C ASP A 354 13.04 10.91 21.20
N PHE A 355 13.39 10.96 19.91
CA PHE A 355 13.39 12.21 19.15
C PHE A 355 12.00 12.88 19.12
N LEU A 356 10.92 12.11 18.92
CA LEU A 356 9.55 12.67 18.92
C LEU A 356 9.13 13.19 20.30
N ARG A 357 9.58 12.54 21.39
CA ARG A 357 9.42 13.07 22.76
C ARG A 357 10.23 14.35 22.96
N ALA A 358 11.52 14.33 22.61
CA ALA A 358 12.43 15.47 22.74
C ALA A 358 11.94 16.70 21.95
N ARG A 359 11.44 16.51 20.71
CA ARG A 359 10.84 17.55 19.86
C ARG A 359 9.56 18.18 20.43
N SER A 360 8.98 17.56 21.46
CA SER A 360 7.77 18.04 22.14
C SER A 360 8.07 18.72 23.49
N LEU A 361 9.36 18.90 23.84
CA LEU A 361 9.78 19.65 25.02
C LEU A 361 9.62 21.16 24.82
N ASP A 362 9.54 21.91 25.92
CA ASP A 362 9.43 23.36 25.91
C ASP A 362 10.78 24.02 25.57
N TYR A 363 10.97 24.38 24.30
CA TYR A 363 12.12 25.14 23.80
C TYR A 363 11.72 26.09 22.67
N SER A 364 12.50 27.16 22.47
CA SER A 364 12.29 28.12 21.39
C SER A 364 12.64 27.51 20.03
N TRP A 365 11.68 27.48 19.10
CA TRP A 365 11.89 27.15 17.69
C TRP A 365 11.69 28.39 16.80
N PRO A 366 12.46 28.57 15.71
CA PRO A 366 12.25 29.68 14.79
C PRO A 366 10.82 29.68 14.20
N ALA A 367 10.16 30.84 14.20
CA ALA A 367 8.89 31.00 13.52
C ALA A 367 9.06 30.75 12.01
N ALA A 368 8.05 30.16 11.38
CA ALA A 368 7.96 30.14 9.93
C ALA A 368 7.77 31.57 9.40
N SER A 369 8.51 31.93 8.36
CA SER A 369 8.49 33.23 7.68
C SER A 369 7.27 33.42 6.78
#